data_AF-A0A5J4VNW9-F1
#
_entry.id   AF-A0A5J4VNW9-F1
#
_cell.length_a   1.000
_cell.length_b   1.000
_cell.length_c   1.000
_cell.angle_alpha   90.00
_cell.angle_beta   90.00
_cell.angle_gamma   90.00
#
_symmetry.space_group_name_H-M   'P 1'
#
loop_
_entity.id
_entity.type
_entity.pdbx_description
1 polymer ?
#
loop_
_entity_poly.entity_id
_entity_poly.type
_entity_poly.pdbx_seq_one_letter_code
_entity_poly.pdbx_strand_id
1 'polypeptide(L)' 'AFVQTLFSHWDFAPGDPLDADVTIIPLIPSEQNALARELLLKTRRRKGLSESVAAGKYFDEKMMSELQRQGLDISSFV' A
#
# COMPACT_ATOMS: atom_id res chain seq x y z
N ALA A 1 -32.31 -21.78 -4.53
CA ALA A 1 -31.73 -21.12 -3.33
C ALA A 1 -31.76 -19.61 -3.53
N PHE A 2 -31.97 -18.81 -2.47
CA PHE A 2 -31.94 -17.34 -2.51
C PHE A 2 -30.96 -16.86 -1.45
N VAL A 3 -29.88 -16.20 -1.85
CA VAL A 3 -28.78 -15.77 -0.96
C VAL A 3 -28.79 -14.24 -0.88
N GLN A 4 -28.61 -13.71 0.32
CA GLN A 4 -28.41 -12.28 0.58
C GLN A 4 -27.04 -12.05 1.20
N THR A 5 -26.38 -10.97 0.80
CA THR A 5 -25.10 -10.52 1.37
C THR A 5 -25.31 -9.19 2.07
N LEU A 6 -24.93 -9.14 3.35
CA LEU A 6 -24.87 -7.91 4.13
C LEU A 6 -23.42 -7.66 4.57
N PHE A 7 -23.02 -6.40 4.56
CA PHE A 7 -21.74 -6.00 5.12
C PHE A 7 -21.74 -6.23 6.64
N SER A 8 -20.67 -6.80 7.18
CA SER A 8 -20.56 -7.11 8.62
C SER A 8 -19.18 -6.83 9.21
N HIS A 9 -18.09 -7.10 8.47
CA HIS A 9 -16.73 -7.01 9.00
C HIS A 9 -15.74 -6.45 7.98
N TRP A 10 -14.67 -5.87 8.51
CA TRP A 10 -13.46 -5.52 7.76
C TRP A 10 -12.41 -6.60 7.97
N ASP A 11 -11.57 -6.80 6.96
CA ASP A 11 -10.43 -7.72 7.01
C ASP A 11 -9.23 -7.10 6.28
N PHE A 12 -8.04 -7.62 6.55
CA PHE A 12 -6.80 -7.18 5.91
C PHE A 12 -6.67 -7.74 4.49
N ALA A 13 -6.18 -6.90 3.58
CA ALA A 13 -5.76 -7.38 2.28
C ALA A 13 -4.45 -8.19 2.44
N PRO A 14 -4.34 -9.38 1.85
CA PRO A 14 -3.10 -10.15 1.87
C PRO A 14 -1.98 -9.42 1.11
N GLY A 15 -0.76 -9.52 1.63
CA GLY A 15 0.44 -8.89 1.07
C GLY A 15 0.88 -7.60 1.76
N ASP A 16 2.04 -7.09 1.36
CA ASP A 16 2.54 -5.78 1.79
C ASP A 16 2.18 -4.71 0.74
N PRO A 17 1.44 -3.64 1.13
CA PRO A 17 1.14 -2.53 0.22
C PRO A 17 2.37 -1.72 -0.22
N LEU A 18 3.47 -1.75 0.54
CA LEU A 18 4.68 -0.95 0.33
C LEU A 18 5.81 -1.74 -0.37
N ASP A 19 5.55 -2.99 -0.74
CA ASP A 19 6.50 -3.82 -1.48
C ASP A 19 6.63 -3.36 -2.94
N ALA A 20 7.77 -2.74 -3.26
CA ALA A 20 8.06 -2.23 -4.59
C ALA A 20 8.41 -3.31 -5.61
N ASP A 21 8.78 -4.52 -5.18
CA ASP A 21 9.20 -5.61 -6.06
C ASP A 21 8.00 -6.28 -6.76
N VAL A 22 6.79 -6.09 -6.22
CA VAL A 22 5.55 -6.60 -6.80
C VAL A 22 5.19 -5.85 -8.09
N THR A 23 5.32 -6.55 -9.21
CA THR A 23 4.96 -6.04 -10.54
C THR A 23 3.53 -6.42 -10.91
N ILE A 24 2.68 -5.43 -11.22
CA ILE A 24 1.28 -5.65 -11.61
C ILE A 24 1.15 -5.68 -13.13
N ILE A 25 0.62 -6.78 -13.65
CA ILE A 25 0.41 -6.95 -15.08
C ILE A 25 -1.01 -6.47 -15.45
N PRO A 26 -1.16 -5.56 -16.43
CA PRO A 26 -2.47 -5.11 -16.87
C PRO A 26 -3.33 -6.28 -17.41
N LEU A 27 -4.62 -6.25 -17.10
CA LEU A 27 -5.63 -7.22 -17.60
C LEU A 27 -5.45 -8.66 -17.09
N ILE A 28 -4.59 -8.89 -16.10
CA ILE A 28 -4.43 -10.18 -15.42
C ILE A 28 -4.70 -9.97 -13.92
N PRO A 29 -5.46 -10.86 -13.25
CA PRO A 29 -5.62 -10.80 -11.81
C PRO A 29 -4.29 -11.10 -11.11
N SER A 30 -3.92 -10.32 -10.09
CA SER A 30 -2.69 -10.57 -9.34
C SER A 30 -2.84 -11.75 -8.39
N GLU A 31 -1.70 -12.34 -8.04
CA GLU A 31 -1.58 -13.36 -6.99
C GLU A 31 -2.02 -12.81 -5.62
N GLN A 32 -2.38 -13.71 -4.70
CA GLN A 32 -2.95 -13.34 -3.40
C GLN A 32 -2.03 -12.41 -2.59
N ASN A 33 -0.71 -12.65 -2.60
CA ASN A 33 0.26 -11.82 -1.86
C ASN A 33 0.52 -10.45 -2.51
N ALA A 34 0.08 -10.22 -3.74
CA ALA A 34 0.23 -8.96 -4.45
C ALA A 34 -1.01 -8.05 -4.30
N LEU A 35 -2.07 -8.54 -3.66
CA LEU A 35 -3.37 -7.87 -3.65
C LEU A 35 -3.33 -6.53 -2.90
N ALA A 36 -2.64 -6.46 -1.75
CA ALA A 36 -2.49 -5.21 -1.00
C ALA A 36 -1.83 -4.11 -1.84
N ARG A 37 -0.74 -4.43 -2.54
CA ARG A 37 -0.03 -3.55 -3.47
C ARG A 37 -0.93 -3.10 -4.62
N GLU A 38 -1.67 -4.03 -5.22
CA GLU A 38 -2.56 -3.77 -6.34
C GLU A 38 -3.70 -2.81 -5.99
N LEU A 39 -4.35 -3.03 -4.85
CA LEU A 39 -5.42 -2.15 -4.38
C LEU A 39 -4.91 -0.74 -4.08
N LEU A 40 -3.70 -0.62 -3.50
CA LEU A 40 -3.05 0.66 -3.25
C LEU A 40 -2.78 1.40 -4.56
N LEU A 41 -2.09 0.77 -5.51
CA LEU A 41 -1.69 1.41 -6.76
C LEU A 41 -2.89 1.80 -7.61
N LYS A 42 -3.89 0.92 -7.75
CA LYS A 42 -5.12 1.23 -8.51
C LYS A 42 -5.89 2.39 -7.89
N THR A 43 -6.00 2.44 -6.56
CA THR A 43 -6.70 3.53 -5.88
C THR A 43 -5.98 4.86 -6.06
N ARG A 44 -4.64 4.88 -5.96
CA ARG A 44 -3.82 6.10 -6.18
C ARG A 44 -3.89 6.60 -7.61
N ARG A 45 -3.74 5.71 -8.60
CA ARG A 45 -3.90 6.03 -10.04
C ARG A 45 -5.27 6.66 -10.32
N ARG A 46 -6.34 6.07 -9.76
CA ARG A 46 -7.70 6.61 -9.90
C ARG A 46 -7.86 8.00 -9.26
N LYS A 47 -7.12 8.28 -8.19
CA LYS A 47 -7.13 9.58 -7.49
C LYS A 47 -6.15 10.60 -8.10
N GLY A 48 -5.37 10.23 -9.12
CA GLY A 48 -4.37 11.11 -9.72
C GLY A 48 -3.16 11.36 -8.82
N LEU A 49 -2.88 10.45 -7.88
CA LEU A 49 -1.70 10.53 -7.01
C LEU A 49 -0.53 9.76 -7.64
N SER A 50 0.70 10.15 -7.27
CA SER A 50 1.92 9.42 -7.64
C SER A 50 1.83 7.96 -7.19
N GLU A 51 2.39 7.03 -7.94
CA GLU A 51 2.49 5.64 -7.48
C GLU A 51 3.33 5.55 -6.21
N SER A 52 4.34 6.41 -6.12
CA SER A 52 5.22 6.45 -4.98
C SER A 52 4.59 7.05 -3.72
N VAL A 53 4.75 6.37 -2.58
CA VAL A 53 4.24 6.80 -1.27
C VAL A 53 5.33 7.54 -0.50
N ALA A 54 5.61 8.77 -0.91
CA ALA A 54 6.56 9.64 -0.20
C ALA A 54 6.06 10.02 1.21
N ALA A 55 6.22 9.12 2.18
CA ALA A 55 5.84 9.33 3.58
C ALA A 55 6.73 10.37 4.25
N GLY A 56 8.02 10.41 3.90
CA GLY A 56 9.00 11.33 4.47
C GLY A 56 8.64 12.82 4.34
N LYS A 57 7.83 13.21 3.36
CA LYS A 57 7.39 14.62 3.22
C LYS A 57 6.39 15.08 4.30
N TYR A 58 5.86 14.15 5.10
CA TYR A 58 4.91 14.44 6.17
C TYR A 58 5.59 14.47 7.55
N PHE A 59 6.89 14.20 7.63
CA PHE A 59 7.65 14.18 8.88
C PHE A 59 8.66 15.33 8.90
N ASP A 60 8.79 15.99 10.05
CA ASP A 60 9.83 16.99 10.27
C ASP A 60 11.22 16.33 10.32
N GLU A 61 12.26 17.08 9.96
CA GLU A 61 13.65 16.62 9.93
C GLU A 61 14.12 16.02 11.28
N LYS A 62 13.68 16.63 12.39
CA LYS A 62 13.97 16.12 13.74
C LYS A 62 13.35 14.74 13.97
N MET A 63 12.11 14.55 13.53
CA MET A 63 11.41 13.27 13.68
C MET A 63 12.02 12.19 12.78
N MET A 64 12.40 12.55 11.55
CA MET A 64 13.11 11.66 10.63
C MET A 64 14.45 11.16 11.21
N SER A 65 15.20 12.06 11.86
CA SER A 65 16.49 11.71 12.48
C SER A 65 16.34 10.71 13.63
N GLU A 66 15.31 10.89 14.47
CA GLU A 66 15.03 9.95 15.57
C GLU A 66 14.54 8.59 15.07
N LEU A 67 13.75 8.56 14.00
CA LEU A 67 13.28 7.32 13.37
C LEU A 67 14.44 6.52 12.75
N GLN A 68 15.36 7.21 12.06
CA GLN A 68 16.59 6.59 11.54
C GLN A 68 17.46 6.04 12.67
N ARG A 69 17.58 6.76 13.79
CA ARG A 69 18.30 6.28 14.99
C ARG A 69 17.66 5.01 15.57
N GLN A 70 16.34 4.88 15.46
CA GLN A 70 15.59 3.67 15.85
C GLN A 70 15.66 2.55 14.80
N GLY A 71 16.34 2.77 13.67
CA GLY A 71 16.48 1.79 12.59
C GLY A 71 15.27 1.68 11.67
N LEU A 72 14.34 2.63 11.73
CA LEU A 72 13.18 2.69 10.85
C LEU A 72 13.47 3.65 9.69
N ASP A 73 13.66 3.10 8.49
CA ASP A 73 13.77 3.91 7.28
C ASP A 73 12.39 4.16 6.66
N ILE A 74 11.84 5.35 6.90
CA ILE A 74 10.56 5.80 6.34
C ILE A 74 10.76 6.45 4.96
N SER A 75 12.01 6.76 4.59
CA SER A 75 12.33 7.38 3.30
C SER A 75 12.28 6.38 2.15
N SER A 76 12.44 5.09 2.46
CA SER A 76 12.40 3.98 1.49
C SER A 76 11.00 3.48 1.14
N PHE A 77 9.93 4.13 1.64
CA PHE A 77 8.57 3.82 1.20
C PHE A 77 8.40 4.33 -0.25
N VAL A 78 8.86 3.51 -1.19
CA VAL A 78 8.82 3.77 -2.63
C VAL A 78 7.40 3.67 -3.12
#